data_AF-A0A369UYX9-F1
#
_entry.id   AF-A0A369UYX9-F1
#
_cell.length_a   1.000
_cell.length_b   1.000
_cell.length_c   1.000
_cell.angle_alpha   90.00
_cell.angle_beta   90.00
_cell.angle_gamma   90.00
#
_symmetry.space_group_name_H-M   'P 1'
#
loop_
_entity.id
_entity.type
_entity.pdbx_description
1 polymer ?
#
loop_
_entity_poly.entity_id
_entity_poly.type
_entity_poly.pdbx_seq_one_letter_code
_entity_poly.pdbx_strand_id
1 'polypeptide(L)'
;MSSIGIIVRADANAGSLSQDWMPAPLGQRQVVESIVAELMSGTEHLMLTANIEGPEESADPRAITVSGVWGDEERAVLRQLCNRLSARFYVAETGEFEEL
;
A
#
# COMPACT_ATOMS: atom_id res chain seq x y z
N MET A 1 -16.98 3.85 8.06
CA MET A 1 -16.02 4.99 7.99
C MET A 1 -14.96 4.60 6.98
N SER A 2 -14.44 5.55 6.20
CA SER A 2 -13.28 5.28 5.34
C SER A 2 -12.04 5.19 6.22
N SER A 3 -11.22 4.17 6.00
CA SER A 3 -9.96 3.91 6.69
C SER A 3 -8.79 4.21 5.76
N ILE A 4 -7.64 4.55 6.32
CA ILE A 4 -6.41 4.89 5.59
C ILE A 4 -5.34 3.85 5.91
N GLY A 5 -4.91 3.17 4.85
CA GLY A 5 -3.80 2.23 4.90
C GLY A 5 -2.61 2.76 4.12
N ILE A 6 -1.43 2.30 4.48
CA ILE A 6 -0.18 2.63 3.78
C ILE A 6 0.49 1.31 3.42
N ILE A 7 0.80 1.14 2.14
CA ILE A 7 1.57 0.01 1.64
C ILE A 7 3.02 0.44 1.51
N VAL A 8 3.88 -0.23 2.27
CA VAL A 8 5.32 0.07 2.35
C VAL A 8 6.13 -1.21 2.40
N ARG A 9 7.38 -1.17 1.91
CA ARG A 9 8.30 -2.30 2.10
C ARG A 9 8.82 -2.29 3.54
N ALA A 10 8.54 -3.35 4.28
CA ALA A 10 9.04 -3.57 5.64
C ALA A 10 9.42 -5.05 5.85
N ASP A 11 10.33 -5.32 6.78
CA ASP A 11 10.65 -6.69 7.21
C ASP A 11 9.37 -7.34 7.75
N ALA A 12 9.19 -8.64 7.48
CA ALA A 12 8.05 -9.42 7.97
C ALA A 12 7.94 -9.41 9.50
N ASN A 13 9.06 -9.23 10.21
CA ASN A 13 9.09 -9.20 11.68
C ASN A 13 8.90 -7.80 12.29
N ALA A 14 8.73 -6.75 11.47
CA ALA A 14 8.50 -5.41 11.99
C ALA A 14 7.09 -5.31 12.58
N GLY A 15 6.96 -5.18 13.90
CA GLY A 15 5.67 -4.96 14.56
C GLY A 15 5.19 -3.51 14.50
N SER A 16 6.13 -2.56 14.48
CA SER A 16 5.87 -1.11 14.42
C SER A 16 7.01 -0.39 13.71
N LEU A 17 6.75 0.83 13.22
CA LEU A 17 7.75 1.67 12.58
C LEU A 17 8.42 2.60 13.60
N SER A 18 9.75 2.73 13.57
CA SER A 18 10.45 3.76 14.37
C SER A 18 10.25 5.15 13.76
N GLN A 19 10.39 6.21 14.56
CA GLN A 19 10.21 7.59 14.06
C GLN A 19 11.18 7.96 12.93
N ASP A 20 12.39 7.42 12.95
CA ASP A 20 13.41 7.66 11.92
C ASP A 20 13.37 6.64 10.78
N TRP A 21 12.36 5.78 10.75
CA TRP A 21 12.25 4.75 9.72
C TRP A 21 11.88 5.35 8.37
N MET A 22 12.65 5.01 7.35
CA MET A 22 12.37 5.41 5.98
C MET A 22 12.17 4.17 5.11
N PRO A 23 11.00 4.00 4.47
CA PRO A 23 10.72 2.84 3.63
C PRO A 23 11.69 2.77 2.45
N ALA A 24 12.11 1.55 2.12
CA ALA A 24 12.79 1.29 0.86
C ALA A 24 11.80 1.44 -0.31
N PRO A 25 12.28 1.78 -1.53
CA PRO A 25 11.42 1.85 -2.70
C PRO A 25 10.65 0.54 -2.93
N LEU A 26 9.38 0.66 -3.32
CA LEU A 26 8.52 -0.47 -3.65
C LEU A 26 8.96 -1.17 -4.94
N GLY A 27 9.59 -0.40 -5.83
CA GLY A 27 10.12 -0.83 -7.12
C GLY A 27 10.30 0.37 -8.04
N GLN A 28 10.65 0.12 -9.30
CA GLN A 28 10.71 1.18 -10.31
C GLN A 28 9.33 1.82 -10.48
N ARG A 29 9.26 3.15 -10.54
CA ARG A 29 7.99 3.91 -10.64
C ARG A 29 7.01 3.35 -11.67
N GLN A 30 7.44 3.15 -12.91
CA GLN A 30 6.59 2.64 -13.99
C GLN A 30 6.03 1.24 -13.69
N VAL A 31 6.81 0.39 -13.01
CA VAL A 31 6.37 -0.95 -12.62
C VAL A 31 5.31 -0.86 -11.51
N VAL A 32 5.52 0.01 -10.52
CA VAL A 32 4.55 0.24 -9.44
C VAL A 32 3.24 0.80 -10.00
N GLU A 33 3.32 1.84 -10.83
CA GLU A 33 2.16 2.44 -11.52
C GLU A 33 1.40 1.41 -12.35
N SER A 34 2.09 0.57 -13.12
CA SER A 34 1.46 -0.48 -13.91
C SER A 34 0.73 -1.52 -13.04
N ILE A 35 1.34 -1.96 -11.94
CA ILE A 35 0.74 -2.95 -11.03
C ILE A 35 -0.52 -2.37 -10.36
N VAL A 36 -0.43 -1.13 -9.88
CA VAL A 36 -1.58 -0.45 -9.25
C VAL A 36 -2.69 -0.23 -10.26
N ALA A 37 -2.39 0.27 -11.46
CA ALA A 37 -3.39 0.49 -12.50
C ALA A 37 -4.09 -0.81 -12.91
N GLU A 38 -3.33 -1.90 -13.11
CA GLU A 38 -3.87 -3.22 -13.43
C GLU A 38 -4.86 -3.69 -12.36
N LEU A 39 -4.45 -3.67 -11.08
CA LEU A 39 -5.28 -4.14 -9.97
C LEU A 39 -6.51 -3.24 -9.75
N MET A 40 -6.36 -1.91 -9.82
CA MET A 40 -7.46 -0.97 -9.58
C MET A 40 -8.49 -0.96 -10.71
N SER A 41 -8.08 -1.25 -11.96
CA SER A 41 -9.02 -1.30 -13.09
C SER A 41 -10.08 -2.40 -12.97
N GLY A 42 -9.80 -3.46 -12.19
CA GLY A 42 -10.73 -4.56 -11.94
C GLY A 42 -11.63 -4.34 -10.71
N THR A 43 -11.51 -3.20 -10.03
CA THR A 43 -12.11 -2.99 -8.69
C THR A 43 -12.98 -1.73 -8.64
N GLU A 44 -13.51 -1.28 -9.78
CA GLU A 44 -14.34 -0.06 -9.86
C GLU A 44 -15.60 -0.12 -8.99
N HIS A 45 -16.08 -1.33 -8.66
CA HIS A 45 -17.22 -1.55 -7.77
C HIS A 45 -16.84 -1.47 -6.28
N LEU A 46 -15.55 -1.51 -5.96
CA LEU A 46 -15.05 -1.41 -4.58
C LEU A 46 -14.88 0.05 -4.17
N MET A 47 -15.11 0.34 -2.89
CA MET A 47 -14.80 1.65 -2.33
C MET A 47 -13.32 1.72 -1.95
N LEU A 48 -12.43 1.59 -2.94
CA LEU A 48 -10.99 1.58 -2.74
C LEU A 48 -10.31 2.59 -3.68
N THR A 49 -9.48 3.45 -3.11
CA THR A 49 -8.64 4.39 -3.87
C THR A 49 -7.19 4.19 -3.46
N ALA A 50 -6.30 4.07 -4.44
CA ALA A 50 -4.85 3.99 -4.23
C ALA A 50 -4.18 5.23 -4.82
N ASN A 51 -3.31 5.87 -4.04
CA ASN A 51 -2.49 6.99 -4.44
C ASN A 51 -1.01 6.63 -4.29
N ILE A 52 -0.26 6.76 -5.38
CA ILE A 52 1.17 6.48 -5.41
C ILE A 52 1.91 7.79 -5.10
N GLU A 53 2.93 7.70 -4.25
CA GLU A 53 3.84 8.80 -3.94
C GLU A 53 4.35 9.51 -5.22
N GLY A 54 4.33 10.85 -5.22
CA GLY A 54 4.67 11.67 -6.39
C GLY A 54 6.17 11.65 -6.74
N PRO A 55 6.57 11.92 -8.00
CA PRO A 55 7.99 11.99 -8.40
C PRO A 55 8.79 13.11 -7.70
N GLU A 56 8.10 14.12 -7.17
CA GLU A 56 8.65 15.20 -6.36
C GLU A 56 9.08 14.75 -4.97
N GLU A 57 8.50 13.67 -4.45
CA GLU A 57 8.85 13.08 -3.16
C GLU A 57 10.00 12.08 -3.32
N SER A 58 9.93 11.23 -4.35
CA SER A 58 11.01 10.31 -4.72
C SER A 58 10.95 9.87 -6.18
N ALA A 59 12.12 9.58 -6.76
CA ALA A 59 12.21 9.03 -8.13
C ALA A 59 11.43 7.71 -8.26
N ASP A 60 11.62 6.80 -7.30
CA ASP A 60 10.92 5.53 -7.17
C ASP A 60 10.08 5.52 -5.89
N PRO A 61 8.76 5.30 -5.98
CA PRO A 61 7.83 5.46 -4.87
C PRO A 61 8.14 4.50 -3.73
N ARG A 62 8.07 5.00 -2.49
CA ARG A 62 8.35 4.22 -1.28
C ARG A 62 7.08 3.83 -0.55
N ALA A 63 6.00 4.58 -0.77
CA ALA A 63 4.69 4.30 -0.22
C ALA A 63 3.57 4.39 -1.26
N ILE A 64 2.50 3.66 -0.99
CA ILE A 64 1.18 3.85 -1.62
C ILE A 64 0.19 4.07 -0.51
N THR A 65 -0.52 5.20 -0.56
CA THR A 65 -1.62 5.48 0.37
C THR A 65 -2.90 4.91 -0.22
N VAL A 66 -3.59 4.08 0.54
CA VAL A 66 -4.90 3.56 0.15
C VAL A 66 -5.96 4.06 1.11
N SER A 67 -7.14 4.34 0.58
CA SER A 67 -8.30 4.76 1.37
C SER A 67 -9.54 4.02 0.93
N GLY A 68 -10.37 3.63 1.87
CA GLY A 68 -11.56 2.83 1.55
C GLY A 68 -12.21 2.14 2.74
N VAL A 69 -13.07 1.18 2.44
CA VAL A 69 -13.67 0.28 3.44
C VAL A 69 -13.06 -1.11 3.26
N TRP A 70 -12.50 -1.68 4.32
CA TRP A 70 -11.79 -2.96 4.26
C TRP A 70 -12.72 -4.18 4.35
N GLY A 71 -13.56 -4.38 3.34
CA GLY A 71 -14.29 -5.63 3.15
C GLY A 71 -13.38 -6.78 2.67
N ASP A 72 -13.95 -7.97 2.54
CA ASP A 72 -13.20 -9.17 2.13
C ASP A 72 -12.60 -9.02 0.73
N GLU A 73 -13.34 -8.40 -0.20
CA GLU A 73 -12.87 -8.14 -1.57
C GLU A 73 -11.76 -7.09 -1.59
N GLU A 74 -11.91 -5.98 -0.84
CA GLU A 74 -10.88 -4.95 -0.71
C GLU A 74 -9.60 -5.52 -0.09
N ARG A 75 -9.72 -6.32 0.98
CA ARG A 75 -8.58 -7.00 1.61
C ARG A 75 -7.87 -7.93 0.63
N ALA A 76 -8.62 -8.65 -0.21
CA ALA A 76 -8.02 -9.51 -1.24
C ALA A 76 -7.21 -8.71 -2.27
N VAL A 77 -7.70 -7.56 -2.71
CA VAL A 77 -6.98 -6.66 -3.62
C VAL A 77 -5.73 -6.10 -2.97
N LEU A 78 -5.84 -5.62 -1.73
CA LEU A 78 -4.70 -5.10 -0.97
C LEU A 78 -3.65 -6.20 -0.75
N ARG A 79 -4.06 -7.43 -0.45
CA ARG A 79 -3.18 -8.60 -0.29
C ARG A 79 -2.41 -8.88 -1.59
N GLN A 80 -3.09 -8.83 -2.75
CA GLN A 80 -2.44 -8.98 -4.05
C GLN A 80 -1.42 -7.87 -4.30
N LEU A 81 -1.76 -6.62 -3.96
CA LEU A 81 -0.88 -5.47 -4.14
C LEU A 81 0.38 -5.59 -3.27
N CYS A 82 0.22 -5.94 -1.99
CA CYS A 82 1.32 -6.23 -1.07
C CYS A 82 2.22 -7.36 -1.59
N ASN A 83 1.64 -8.47 -2.05
CA ASN A 83 2.40 -9.61 -2.57
C ASN A 83 3.21 -9.24 -3.82
N ARG A 84 2.62 -8.54 -4.80
CA ARG A 84 3.31 -8.16 -6.04
C ARG A 84 4.43 -7.16 -5.82
N LEU A 85 4.33 -6.32 -4.79
CA LEU A 85 5.33 -5.31 -4.44
C LEU A 85 6.33 -5.77 -3.37
N SER A 86 6.18 -7.00 -2.84
CA SER A 86 6.92 -7.47 -1.67
C SER A 86 6.84 -6.46 -0.51
N ALA A 87 5.62 -6.01 -0.23
CA ALA A 87 5.32 -4.94 0.71
C ALA A 87 4.35 -5.43 1.80
N ARG A 88 4.14 -4.60 2.82
CA ARG A 88 3.24 -4.85 3.93
C ARG A 88 2.23 -3.71 4.05
N PHE A 89 1.09 -4.02 4.66
CA PHE A 89 0.01 -3.07 4.86
C PHE A 89 0.03 -2.54 6.29
N TYR A 90 0.16 -1.24 6.43
CA TYR A 90 0.21 -0.53 7.70
C TYR A 90 -1.07 0.30 7.85
N VAL A 91 -1.80 0.10 8.96
CA VAL A 91 -3.04 0.82 9.24
C VAL A 91 -2.71 2.05 10.07
N ALA A 92 -2.94 3.24 9.51
CA ALA A 92 -2.51 4.49 10.13
C ALA A 92 -3.26 4.77 11.45
N GLU A 93 -4.50 4.29 11.57
CA GLU A 93 -5.34 4.49 12.75
C GLU A 93 -4.90 3.64 13.95
N THR A 94 -4.43 2.42 13.72
CA THR A 94 -3.95 1.53 14.79
C THR A 94 -2.46 1.67 15.03
N GLY A 95 -1.72 2.14 14.03
CA GLY A 95 -0.26 2.24 14.09
C GLY A 95 0.44 0.89 13.94
N GLU A 96 -0.21 -0.08 13.30
CA GLU A 96 0.23 -1.47 13.23
C GLU A 96 0.19 -2.02 11.81
N PHE A 97 1.03 -3.02 11.55
CA PHE A 97 0.92 -3.83 10.33
C PHE A 97 -0.21 -4.84 10.48
N GLU A 98 -1.12 -4.89 9.52
CA GLU A 98 -2.21 -5.88 9.50
C GLU A 98 -1.86 -7.03 8.55
N GLU A 99 -2.20 -8.25 8.96
CA GLU A 99 -2.22 -9.40 8.06
C GLU A 99 -3.49 -9.36 7.21
N LEU A 100 -3.33 -8.83 5.99
CA LEU A 100 -4.34 -8.86 4.94
C LEU A 100 -4.60 -10.26 4.44
#